data_AF-A0A2P8GE65-F1
#
_entry.id   AF-A0A2P8GE65-F1
#
_cell.length_a   1.000
_cell.length_b   1.000
_cell.length_c   1.000
_cell.angle_alpha   90.00
_cell.angle_beta   90.00
_cell.angle_gamma   90.00
#
_symmetry.space_group_name_H-M   'P 1'
#
loop_
_entity.id
_entity.type
_entity.pdbx_description
1 polymer ?
#
loop_
_entity_poly.entity_id
_entity_poly.type
_entity_poly.pdbx_seq_one_letter_code
_entity_poly.pdbx_strand_id
1 'polypeptide(L)'
;MANYQFAIALLLCRKKEMQFDGAVITEQRVTFAIVVVKSYVLSNNRERESTRRTFGAIFSGIPIILMVQNSRGMPTYHGRDDIVNFLSNIHPSRIPWKRYNY
;
A
#
# COMPACT_ATOMS: atom_id res chain seq x y z
N MET A 1 47.54 -3.31 -0.47
CA MET A 1 46.81 -3.90 -1.60
C MET A 1 45.78 -4.86 -1.04
N ALA A 2 44.53 -4.74 -1.52
CA ALA A 2 43.41 -5.67 -1.35
C ALA A 2 42.94 -5.90 0.11
N ASN A 3 41.68 -5.74 0.50
CA ASN A 3 40.45 -5.65 -0.27
C ASN A 3 39.34 -5.21 0.70
N TYR A 4 39.21 -3.90 0.96
CA TYR A 4 37.98 -3.37 1.56
C TYR A 4 36.78 -3.46 0.59
N GLN A 5 37.02 -3.89 -0.66
CA GLN A 5 36.01 -4.18 -1.67
C GLN A 5 35.07 -5.35 -1.29
N PHE A 6 35.50 -6.30 -0.44
CA PHE A 6 34.68 -7.49 -0.11
C PHE A 6 33.70 -7.26 1.05
N ALA A 7 33.97 -6.31 1.95
CA ALA A 7 33.02 -5.97 3.03
C ALA A 7 31.77 -5.25 2.50
N ILE A 8 31.89 -4.57 1.35
CA ILE A 8 30.79 -3.82 0.73
C ILE A 8 29.81 -4.77 0.01
N ALA A 9 30.27 -5.95 -0.41
CA ALA A 9 29.43 -6.93 -1.12
C ALA A 9 28.44 -7.68 -0.21
N LEU A 10 28.68 -7.75 1.12
CA LEU A 10 27.81 -8.49 2.04
C LEU A 10 26.70 -7.64 2.69
N LEU A 11 26.82 -6.31 2.66
CA LEU A 11 25.87 -5.40 3.32
C LEU A 11 24.71 -4.93 2.42
N LEU A 12 24.68 -5.40 1.16
CA LEU A 12 23.64 -5.02 0.18
C LEU A 12 22.57 -6.10 -0.10
N CYS A 13 22.72 -7.36 0.30
CA CYS A 13 21.87 -8.42 -0.24
C CYS A 13 20.72 -8.88 0.68
N ARG A 14 19.83 -7.94 1.03
CA ARG A 14 18.36 -8.09 1.04
C ARG A 14 17.72 -6.84 1.66
N LYS A 15 17.86 -5.69 0.99
CA LYS A 15 16.74 -4.74 1.02
C LYS A 15 15.58 -5.51 0.42
N LYS A 16 14.68 -6.02 1.25
CA LYS A 16 13.44 -6.61 0.80
C LYS A 16 12.62 -5.43 0.30
N GLU A 17 12.85 -5.02 -0.95
CA GLU A 17 12.09 -3.95 -1.57
C GLU A 17 10.63 -4.32 -1.48
N MET A 18 9.92 -3.65 -0.58
CA MET A 18 8.53 -3.92 -0.35
C MET A 18 7.80 -3.06 -1.37
N GLN A 19 7.60 -3.65 -2.55
CA GLN A 19 6.82 -3.05 -3.61
C GLN A 19 5.34 -3.25 -3.29
N PHE A 20 4.58 -2.18 -3.35
CA PHE A 20 3.13 -2.24 -3.22
C PHE A 20 2.49 -1.35 -4.27
N ASP A 21 1.31 -1.75 -4.73
CA ASP A 21 0.51 -0.93 -5.62
C ASP A 21 -0.35 0.01 -4.78
N GLY A 22 -0.44 1.27 -5.18
CA GLY A 22 -1.28 2.26 -4.54
C GLY A 22 -1.76 3.30 -5.53
N ALA A 23 -2.76 4.07 -5.15
CA ALA A 23 -3.27 5.18 -5.94
C ALA A 23 -3.61 6.33 -5.01
N VAL A 24 -3.23 7.55 -5.38
CA VAL A 24 -3.68 8.77 -4.68
C VAL A 24 -4.70 9.44 -5.57
N ILE A 25 -5.90 9.63 -5.05
CA ILE A 25 -7.03 10.22 -5.77
C ILE A 25 -7.48 11.44 -4.99
N THR A 26 -7.75 12.52 -5.72
CA THR A 26 -8.38 13.71 -5.17
C THR A 26 -9.74 13.86 -5.84
N GLU A 27 -10.80 13.70 -5.05
CA GLU A 27 -12.18 13.74 -5.51
C GLU A 27 -12.99 14.66 -4.60
N GLN A 28 -13.82 15.54 -5.17
CA GLN A 28 -14.67 16.45 -4.38
C GLN A 28 -13.94 17.22 -3.24
N ARG A 29 -12.69 17.65 -3.46
CA ARG A 29 -11.80 18.28 -2.46
C ARG A 29 -11.33 17.38 -1.32
N VAL A 30 -11.57 16.07 -1.41
CA VAL A 30 -11.03 15.07 -0.49
C VAL A 30 -9.91 14.31 -1.20
N THR A 31 -8.70 14.37 -0.67
CA THR A 31 -7.57 13.56 -1.14
C THR A 31 -7.46 12.31 -0.29
N PHE A 32 -7.46 11.14 -0.91
CA PHE A 32 -7.32 9.86 -0.23
C PHE A 32 -6.36 8.93 -0.98
N ALA A 33 -5.71 8.06 -0.21
CA ALA A 33 -4.81 7.05 -0.75
C ALA A 33 -5.49 5.67 -0.70
N ILE A 34 -5.39 4.92 -1.80
CA ILE A 34 -5.75 3.51 -1.88
C ILE A 34 -4.45 2.73 -1.88
N VAL A 35 -4.35 1.72 -1.02
CA VAL A 35 -3.16 0.88 -0.94
C VAL A 35 -3.57 -0.58 -1.09
N VAL A 36 -2.98 -1.27 -2.07
CA VAL A 36 -3.15 -2.70 -2.26
C VAL A 36 -2.29 -3.42 -1.23
N VAL A 37 -2.96 -4.10 -0.30
CA VAL A 37 -2.33 -4.93 0.71
C VAL A 37 -2.67 -6.40 0.47
N LYS A 38 -1.82 -7.28 0.97
CA LYS A 38 -2.08 -8.72 0.92
C LYS A 38 -3.15 -9.09 1.95
N SER A 39 -3.93 -10.14 1.67
CA SER A 39 -5.02 -10.59 2.55
C SER A 39 -4.59 -10.90 3.99
N TYR A 40 -3.35 -11.37 4.19
CA TYR A 40 -2.82 -11.62 5.53
C TYR A 40 -2.74 -10.35 6.40
N VAL A 41 -2.60 -9.17 5.78
CA VAL A 41 -2.56 -7.88 6.49
C VAL A 41 -3.91 -7.57 7.14
N LEU A 42 -5.01 -8.00 6.52
CA LEU A 42 -6.35 -7.88 7.12
C LEU A 42 -6.59 -8.91 8.23
N SER A 43 -5.98 -10.11 8.15
CA SER A 43 -6.20 -11.17 9.14
C SER A 43 -5.52 -10.93 10.49
N ASN A 44 -4.45 -10.14 10.53
CA ASN A 44 -3.70 -9.90 11.76
C ASN A 44 -3.84 -8.45 12.22
N ASN A 45 -4.51 -8.26 13.36
CA ASN A 45 -4.74 -6.93 13.95
C ASN A 45 -3.44 -6.15 14.19
N ARG A 46 -2.33 -6.82 14.54
CA ARG A 46 -1.03 -6.16 14.72
C ARG A 46 -0.46 -5.64 13.41
N GLU A 47 -0.53 -6.45 12.35
CA GLU A 47 -0.06 -6.05 11.02
C GLU A 47 -0.91 -4.92 10.45
N ARG A 48 -2.22 -4.96 10.65
CA ARG A 48 -3.14 -3.89 10.22
C ARG A 48 -2.77 -2.54 10.84
N GLU A 49 -2.55 -2.50 12.15
CA GLU A 49 -2.21 -1.25 12.83
C GLU A 49 -0.79 -0.77 12.48
N SER A 50 0.18 -1.68 12.35
CA SER A 50 1.52 -1.32 11.87
C SER A 50 1.47 -0.76 10.46
N THR A 51 0.71 -1.41 9.57
CA THR A 51 0.53 -1.01 8.18
C THR A 51 -0.13 0.36 8.10
N ARG A 52 -1.16 0.60 8.92
CA ARG A 52 -1.85 1.89 8.99
C ARG A 52 -0.93 3.01 9.47
N ARG A 53 -0.05 2.74 10.46
CA ARG A 53 0.95 3.71 10.94
C ARG A 53 2.01 4.01 9.88
N THR A 54 2.56 2.99 9.24
CA THR A 54 3.56 3.12 8.18
C THR A 54 3.01 3.93 7.00
N PHE A 55 1.82 3.57 6.51
CA PHE A 55 1.19 4.31 5.43
C PHE A 55 0.74 5.71 5.87
N GLY A 56 0.31 5.89 7.13
CA GLY A 56 0.01 7.21 7.69
C GLY A 56 1.20 8.17 7.60
N ALA A 57 2.41 7.68 7.89
CA ALA A 57 3.64 8.44 7.74
C ALA A 57 3.99 8.73 6.27
N ILE A 58 3.75 7.78 5.36
CA ILE A 58 4.02 7.92 3.92
C ILE A 58 3.06 8.92 3.26
N PHE A 59 1.79 8.92 3.66
CA PHE A 59 0.74 9.73 3.03
C PHE A 59 0.36 10.99 3.84
N SER A 60 1.24 11.45 4.73
CA SER A 60 1.12 12.72 5.47
C SER A 60 -0.25 12.95 6.16
N GLY A 61 -0.89 11.88 6.65
CA GLY A 61 -2.15 11.97 7.40
C GLY A 61 -3.44 12.06 6.57
N ILE A 62 -3.41 11.85 5.25
CA ILE A 62 -4.66 11.72 4.46
C ILE A 62 -5.37 10.38 4.74
N PRO A 63 -6.70 10.27 4.50
CA PRO A 63 -7.42 9.01 4.63
C PRO A 63 -6.81 7.90 3.76
N ILE A 64 -6.53 6.75 4.37
CA ILE A 64 -5.98 5.56 3.70
C ILE A 64 -7.05 4.49 3.62
N ILE A 65 -7.34 4.05 2.41
CA ILE A 65 -8.20 2.93 2.08
C ILE A 65 -7.31 1.73 1.80
N LEU A 66 -7.49 0.67 2.59
CA LEU A 66 -6.84 -0.59 2.35
C LEU A 66 -7.67 -1.38 1.35
N MET A 67 -7.05 -1.81 0.26
CA MET A 67 -7.65 -2.70 -0.72
C MET A 67 -6.98 -4.07 -0.61
N VAL A 68 -7.78 -5.12 -0.52
CA VAL A 68 -7.31 -6.50 -0.68
C VAL A 68 -7.91 -7.07 -1.95
N GLN A 69 -7.06 -7.69 -2.77
CA GLN A 69 -7.51 -8.50 -3.87
C GLN A 69 -7.61 -9.96 -3.41
N ASN A 70 -8.79 -10.57 -3.56
CA ASN A 70 -8.91 -12.00 -3.30
C ASN A 70 -8.34 -12.84 -4.46
N SER A 71 -8.24 -14.16 -4.29
CA SER A 71 -7.74 -15.06 -5.33
C SER A 71 -8.59 -15.08 -6.61
N ARG A 72 -9.82 -14.56 -6.56
CA ARG A 72 -10.73 -14.42 -7.71
C ARG A 72 -10.61 -13.06 -8.39
N GLY A 73 -9.67 -12.21 -7.95
CA GLY A 73 -9.45 -10.88 -8.49
C GLY A 73 -10.45 -9.83 -8.01
N MET A 74 -11.36 -10.16 -7.09
CA MET A 74 -12.35 -9.22 -6.56
C MET A 74 -11.71 -8.32 -5.51
N PRO A 75 -11.85 -6.99 -5.66
CA PRO A 75 -11.36 -6.02 -4.70
C PRO A 75 -12.25 -5.98 -3.46
N THR A 76 -11.67 -5.95 -2.27
CA THR A 76 -12.35 -5.66 -1.01
C THR A 76 -11.70 -4.42 -0.41
N TYR A 77 -12.48 -3.37 -0.21
CA TYR A 77 -12.02 -2.10 0.34
C TYR A 77 -12.36 -2.02 1.83
N HIS A 78 -11.43 -1.49 2.63
CA HIS A 78 -11.60 -1.25 4.05
C HIS A 78 -11.03 0.12 4.39
N GLY A 79 -11.84 0.98 5.00
CA GLY A 79 -11.46 2.35 5.30
C GLY A 79 -12.66 3.19 5.69
N ARG A 80 -12.67 4.45 5.26
CA ARG A 80 -13.79 5.36 5.48
C ARG A 80 -14.98 4.97 4.60
N ASP A 81 -16.16 4.80 5.19
CA ASP A 81 -17.34 4.22 4.52
C ASP A 81 -17.82 5.03 3.30
N ASP A 82 -17.73 6.36 3.36
CA ASP A 82 -18.06 7.28 2.27
C ASP A 82 -17.19 7.04 1.03
N ILE A 83 -15.88 6.88 1.23
CA ILE A 83 -14.91 6.62 0.15
C ILE A 83 -15.06 5.17 -0.35
N VAL A 84 -15.29 4.22 0.55
CA VAL A 84 -15.53 2.82 0.17
C VAL A 84 -16.77 2.69 -0.72
N ASN A 85 -17.86 3.38 -0.38
CA ASN A 85 -19.09 3.38 -1.17
C ASN A 85 -18.91 4.10 -2.53
N PHE A 86 -18.03 5.09 -2.60
CA PHE A 86 -17.62 5.68 -3.87
C PHE A 86 -16.84 4.69 -4.74
N LEU A 87 -15.85 4.00 -4.14
CA LEU A 87 -15.00 3.03 -4.84
C LEU A 87 -15.75 1.76 -5.25
N SER A 88 -16.77 1.33 -4.52
CA SER A 88 -17.58 0.16 -4.89
C SER A 88 -18.33 0.34 -6.21
N ASN A 89 -18.55 1.59 -6.64
CA ASN A 89 -19.17 1.92 -7.93
C ASN A 89 -18.15 2.08 -9.07
N ILE A 90 -16.84 2.04 -8.76
CA ILE A 90 -15.76 2.24 -9.73
C ILE A 90 -15.05 0.92 -9.99
N HIS A 91 -14.94 0.54 -11.26
CA HIS A 91 -14.15 -0.63 -11.64
C HIS A 91 -12.66 -0.40 -11.31
N PRO A 92 -11.96 -1.34 -10.65
CA PRO A 92 -10.56 -1.18 -10.25
C PRO A 92 -9.61 -0.77 -11.39
N SER A 93 -9.89 -1.21 -12.61
CA SER A 93 -9.09 -0.84 -13.80
C SER A 93 -9.11 0.65 -14.14
N ARG A 94 -10.07 1.42 -13.61
CA ARG A 94 -10.15 2.89 -13.77
C ARG A 94 -9.30 3.64 -12.75
N ILE A 95 -8.85 2.96 -11.70
CA ILE A 95 -8.01 3.57 -10.67
C ILE A 95 -6.60 3.76 -11.25
N PRO A 96 -6.00 4.96 -11.12
CA PRO A 96 -4.66 5.23 -11.62
C PRO A 96 -3.61 4.58 -10.70
N TRP A 97 -3.46 3.26 -10.81
CA TRP A 97 -2.50 2.50 -10.02
C TRP A 97 -1.07 2.96 -10.28
N LYS A 98 -0.32 3.11 -9.19
CA LYS A 98 1.10 3.43 -9.17
C LYS A 98 1.81 2.40 -8.31
N ARG A 99 2.96 1.93 -8.80
CA ARG A 99 3.84 1.08 -8.00
C ARG A 99 4.71 1.97 -7.12
N TYR A 100 4.67 1.71 -5.81
CA TYR A 100 5.51 2.34 -4.83
C TYR A 100 6.56 1.34 -4.33
N ASN A 101 7.80 1.81 -4.21
CA ASN A 101 8.91 1.06 -3.64
C ASN A 101 9.31 1.75 -2.33
N TYR A 102 9.33 1.01 -1.21
CA TYR A 102 9.80 1.46 0.10
C TYR A 102 10.90 0.54 0.63
#